data_AF-A0A9J6AWD9-F1
#
_entry.id   AF-A0A9J6AWD9-F1
#
_cell.length_a   1.000
_cell.length_b   1.000
_cell.length_c   1.000
_cell.angle_alpha   90.00
_cell.angle_beta   90.00
_cell.angle_gamma   90.00
#
_symmetry.space_group_name_H-M   'P 1'
#
loop_
_entity.id
_entity.type
_entity.pdbx_description
1 polymer ?
#
loop_
_entity_poly.entity_id
_entity_poly.type
_entity_poly.pdbx_seq_one_letter_code
_entity_poly.pdbx_strand_id
1 'polypeptide(L)'
;MGYVKLVFLMLFSLLCQLAFCSSLSHLCPKDQALALLQFKNMFTIDAYSTLLSWNKSIDCCSWDRVHCDEMTGQVTELNLAYSGLQGKFHSNSSLFQLSNLKRLDLSFNNFFGSYISPKFGEFSSLTHLDLSYSIFTGLIPVEISYLSKLHILSIQTYSDGLRFGPHNFELLLKNLTQLRELNLDHMNISSTIPLNFSSYLTTLHLVDTQLYGILPERVLHLSNLETLDLSGNPQLTVRFSTTKWNSSSSLQMLDLYSVNATGRIPESFGHLTSLRKLILASCNLSGFIPKPLWNLTNIEALALDDNHLEGPISDFFIFGKLRWLSLENNNFDGQLELLDFSFNFLTGPIPSNVSAMQNLQSLILSSNHLNGTIPSWIFSLPSLRQLDLSDNHFSGNIQEFKSKILHRVSLKNNQLQGPIPKGTTSNNSIWARSRRSGRFINYKLAGGSHGLRLWTCYWTVHNIHNVVNSISSMVFEDGCRIGTQNSYENEKAQEKTLVCNIQDSSPLHCWDENKSF
;
A
#
# COMPACT_ATOMS: atom_id res chain seq x y z
N MET A 1 -41.66 -25.93 -54.67
CA MET A 1 -40.55 -25.23 -53.98
C MET A 1 -40.50 -25.45 -52.46
N GLY A 2 -41.60 -25.75 -51.76
CA GLY A 2 -41.60 -25.94 -50.29
C GLY A 2 -40.87 -27.20 -49.80
N TYR A 3 -41.01 -28.33 -50.49
CA TYR A 3 -40.41 -29.60 -50.07
C TYR A 3 -38.87 -29.61 -50.09
N VAL A 4 -38.25 -28.93 -51.06
CA VAL A 4 -36.78 -28.86 -51.18
C VAL A 4 -36.18 -28.03 -50.03
N LYS A 5 -36.85 -26.94 -49.60
CA LYS A 5 -36.42 -26.14 -48.45
C LYS A 5 -36.53 -26.91 -47.13
N LEU A 6 -37.56 -27.75 -46.97
CA LEU A 6 -37.75 -28.57 -45.78
C LEU A 6 -36.67 -29.65 -45.66
N VAL A 7 -36.36 -30.32 -46.78
CA VAL A 7 -35.29 -31.33 -46.84
C VAL A 7 -33.92 -30.69 -46.59
N PHE A 8 -33.67 -29.49 -47.14
CA PHE A 8 -32.42 -28.76 -46.89
C PHE A 8 -32.28 -28.32 -45.43
N LEU A 9 -33.36 -27.87 -44.78
CA LEU A 9 -33.36 -27.53 -43.36
C LEU A 9 -33.12 -28.75 -42.47
N MET A 10 -33.71 -29.91 -42.79
CA MET A 10 -33.48 -31.15 -42.03
C MET A 10 -32.07 -31.72 -42.23
N LEU A 11 -31.52 -31.62 -43.44
CA LEU A 11 -30.13 -31.99 -43.71
C LEU A 11 -29.15 -31.02 -43.05
N PHE A 12 -29.44 -29.72 -43.05
CA PHE A 12 -28.62 -28.72 -42.36
C PHE A 12 -28.66 -28.92 -40.84
N SER A 13 -29.82 -29.22 -40.25
CA SER A 13 -29.90 -29.55 -38.82
C SER A 13 -29.18 -30.85 -38.48
N LEU A 14 -29.24 -31.87 -39.35
CA LEU A 14 -28.53 -33.13 -39.16
C LEU A 14 -27.01 -32.96 -39.31
N LEU A 15 -26.56 -32.16 -40.29
CA LEU A 15 -25.16 -31.81 -40.49
C LEU A 15 -24.64 -30.91 -39.37
N CYS A 16 -25.45 -29.99 -38.84
CA CYS A 16 -25.14 -29.25 -37.62
C CYS A 16 -25.08 -30.20 -36.41
N GLN A 17 -25.98 -31.17 -36.25
CA GLN A 17 -25.89 -32.16 -35.17
C GLN A 17 -24.67 -33.08 -35.29
N LEU A 18 -24.19 -33.37 -36.51
CA LEU A 18 -22.95 -34.11 -36.75
C LEU A 18 -21.69 -33.25 -36.55
N ALA A 19 -21.76 -31.95 -36.90
CA ALA A 19 -20.68 -30.97 -36.68
C ALA A 19 -20.59 -30.48 -35.23
N PHE A 20 -21.71 -30.49 -34.51
CA PHE A 20 -21.87 -30.22 -33.07
C PHE A 20 -22.14 -31.50 -32.28
N CYS A 21 -21.72 -32.66 -32.80
CA CYS A 21 -21.55 -33.83 -31.94
C CYS A 21 -20.40 -33.45 -31.01
N SER A 22 -20.76 -32.83 -29.89
CA SER A 22 -19.88 -32.47 -28.79
C SER A 22 -18.98 -33.67 -28.56
N SER A 23 -17.68 -33.50 -28.79
CA SER A 23 -16.66 -34.46 -28.36
C SER A 23 -17.08 -34.94 -26.98
N LEU A 24 -17.39 -36.23 -26.85
CA LEU A 24 -17.68 -36.82 -25.55
C LEU A 24 -16.52 -36.38 -24.65
N SER A 25 -16.80 -35.65 -23.58
CA SER A 25 -15.74 -35.23 -22.65
C SER A 25 -14.98 -36.48 -22.25
N HIS A 26 -13.71 -36.54 -22.62
CA HIS A 26 -12.91 -37.73 -22.37
C HIS A 26 -12.82 -37.92 -20.85
N LEU A 27 -13.21 -39.11 -20.40
CA LEU A 27 -13.21 -39.45 -18.98
C LEU A 27 -11.78 -39.54 -18.46
N CYS A 28 -11.62 -39.21 -17.19
CA CYS A 28 -10.36 -39.36 -16.49
C CYS A 28 -9.83 -40.80 -16.58
N PRO A 29 -8.56 -41.02 -16.96
CA PRO A 29 -7.93 -42.33 -16.89
C PRO A 29 -8.02 -42.92 -15.48
N LYS A 30 -8.46 -44.19 -15.38
CA LYS A 30 -8.73 -44.86 -14.10
C LYS A 30 -7.48 -44.95 -13.20
N ASP A 31 -6.32 -45.13 -13.81
CA ASP A 31 -5.02 -45.14 -13.14
C ASP A 31 -4.70 -43.78 -12.51
N GLN A 32 -4.98 -42.67 -13.20
CA GLN A 32 -4.78 -41.32 -12.66
C GLN A 32 -5.75 -40.99 -11.52
N ALA A 33 -7.03 -41.34 -11.67
CA ALA A 33 -8.01 -41.21 -10.60
C ALA A 33 -7.60 -42.02 -9.35
N LEU A 34 -7.09 -43.24 -9.55
CA LEU A 34 -6.58 -44.07 -8.45
C LEU A 34 -5.33 -43.46 -7.81
N ALA A 35 -4.38 -42.97 -8.61
CA ALA A 35 -3.16 -42.34 -8.14
C ALA A 35 -3.46 -41.12 -7.27
N LEU A 36 -4.45 -40.30 -7.65
CA LEU A 36 -4.91 -39.15 -6.87
C LEU A 36 -5.57 -39.56 -5.55
N LEU A 37 -6.43 -40.59 -5.54
CA LEU A 37 -7.01 -41.09 -4.29
C LEU A 37 -5.97 -41.70 -3.36
N GLN A 38 -4.98 -42.42 -3.90
CA GLN A 38 -3.85 -42.91 -3.13
C GLN A 38 -3.04 -41.77 -2.52
N PHE A 39 -2.78 -40.71 -3.30
CA PHE A 39 -2.07 -39.52 -2.85
C PHE A 39 -2.82 -38.84 -1.71
N LYS A 40 -4.13 -38.63 -1.86
CA LYS A 40 -5.02 -38.07 -0.83
C LYS A 40 -4.92 -38.86 0.49
N ASN A 41 -4.94 -40.18 0.41
CA ASN A 41 -4.92 -41.06 1.59
C ASN A 41 -3.57 -41.10 2.32
N MET A 42 -2.50 -40.49 1.78
CA MET A 42 -1.21 -40.37 2.48
C MET A 42 -1.21 -39.30 3.56
N PHE A 43 -2.19 -38.39 3.55
CA PHE A 43 -2.23 -37.23 4.42
C PHE A 43 -3.45 -37.26 5.33
N THR A 44 -3.28 -36.69 6.52
CA THR A 44 -4.39 -36.23 7.32
C THR A 44 -4.91 -34.95 6.70
N ILE A 45 -6.22 -34.85 6.55
CA ILE A 45 -6.89 -33.74 5.86
C ILE A 45 -7.77 -33.04 6.88
N ASP A 46 -7.64 -31.72 6.99
CA ASP A 46 -8.51 -30.92 7.86
C ASP A 46 -9.98 -31.01 7.42
N ALA A 47 -10.91 -30.89 8.37
CA ALA A 47 -12.35 -31.05 8.16
C ALA A 47 -12.93 -30.05 7.14
N TYR A 48 -12.24 -28.93 6.92
CA TYR A 48 -12.63 -27.87 5.97
C TYR A 48 -11.95 -27.98 4.61
N SER A 49 -11.22 -29.06 4.34
CA SER A 49 -10.50 -29.22 3.07
C SER A 49 -11.43 -29.43 1.87
N THR A 50 -11.12 -28.77 0.77
CA THR A 50 -11.78 -28.95 -0.54
C THR A 50 -11.56 -30.34 -1.14
N LEU A 51 -10.63 -31.13 -0.61
CA LEU A 51 -10.38 -32.50 -1.07
C LEU A 51 -11.52 -33.48 -0.76
N LEU A 52 -12.56 -33.06 -0.04
CA LEU A 52 -13.75 -33.86 0.25
C LEU A 52 -14.52 -34.25 -1.02
N SER A 53 -14.45 -33.47 -2.10
CA SER A 53 -15.10 -33.78 -3.38
C SER A 53 -14.51 -35.00 -4.09
N TRP A 54 -13.28 -35.40 -3.76
CA TRP A 54 -12.59 -36.51 -4.41
C TRP A 54 -13.23 -37.83 -4.00
N ASN A 55 -14.04 -38.38 -4.92
CA ASN A 55 -14.86 -39.56 -4.69
C ASN A 55 -14.81 -40.49 -5.91
N LYS A 56 -14.69 -41.80 -5.66
CA LYS A 56 -14.69 -42.86 -6.68
C LYS A 56 -15.94 -42.91 -7.56
N SER A 57 -17.04 -42.32 -7.09
CA SER A 57 -18.33 -42.34 -7.79
C SER A 57 -18.49 -41.26 -8.85
N ILE A 58 -17.57 -40.29 -8.92
CA ILE A 58 -17.58 -39.22 -9.92
C ILE A 58 -16.25 -39.17 -10.67
N ASP A 59 -16.28 -38.65 -11.90
CA ASP A 59 -15.08 -38.52 -12.73
C ASP A 59 -14.04 -37.58 -12.10
N CYS A 60 -12.76 -37.95 -12.17
CA CYS A 60 -11.71 -37.18 -11.49
C CYS A 60 -11.51 -35.77 -12.08
N CYS A 61 -11.87 -35.55 -13.35
CA CYS A 61 -11.79 -34.25 -13.98
C CYS A 61 -12.89 -33.29 -13.48
N SER A 62 -13.87 -33.79 -12.72
CA SER A 62 -14.87 -32.99 -12.01
C SER A 62 -14.53 -32.77 -10.54
N TRP A 63 -13.39 -33.28 -10.06
CA TRP A 63 -12.97 -33.07 -8.68
C TRP A 63 -12.47 -31.65 -8.48
N ASP A 64 -12.75 -31.06 -7.32
CA ASP A 64 -12.24 -29.72 -7.01
C ASP A 64 -10.72 -29.73 -7.12
N ARG A 65 -10.19 -28.68 -7.75
CA ARG A 65 -8.75 -28.42 -7.91
C ARG A 65 -7.99 -29.40 -8.81
N VAL A 66 -8.70 -30.27 -9.54
CA VAL A 66 -8.15 -31.11 -10.60
C VAL A 66 -8.59 -30.52 -11.94
N HIS A 67 -7.64 -30.25 -12.83
CA HIS A 67 -7.96 -29.95 -14.24
C HIS A 67 -7.38 -31.01 -15.15
N CYS A 68 -8.17 -31.39 -16.14
CA CYS A 68 -7.81 -32.34 -17.17
C CYS A 68 -7.76 -31.68 -18.54
N ASP A 69 -6.96 -32.27 -19.42
CA ASP A 69 -6.97 -31.94 -20.84
C ASP A 69 -8.31 -32.35 -21.47
N GLU A 70 -8.99 -31.39 -22.11
CA GLU A 70 -10.36 -31.59 -22.64
C GLU A 70 -10.45 -32.69 -23.70
N MET A 71 -9.36 -32.93 -24.45
CA MET A 71 -9.33 -33.90 -25.54
C MET A 71 -8.93 -35.31 -25.08
N THR A 72 -8.15 -35.43 -24.00
CA THR A 72 -7.59 -36.73 -23.58
C THR A 72 -8.10 -37.20 -22.23
N GLY A 73 -8.72 -36.32 -21.44
CA GLY A 73 -9.14 -36.59 -20.06
C GLY A 73 -7.98 -36.70 -19.07
N GLN A 74 -6.73 -36.52 -19.52
CA GLN A 74 -5.55 -36.66 -18.65
C GLN A 74 -5.43 -35.48 -17.71
N VAL A 75 -5.12 -35.74 -16.44
CA VAL A 75 -4.85 -34.73 -15.42
C VAL A 75 -3.62 -33.92 -15.83
N THR A 76 -3.82 -32.62 -16.02
CA THR A 76 -2.77 -31.68 -16.41
C THR A 76 -2.49 -30.64 -15.34
N GLU A 77 -3.43 -30.36 -14.43
CA GLU A 77 -3.19 -29.43 -13.33
C GLU A 77 -3.74 -29.94 -12.00
N LEU A 78 -2.97 -29.70 -10.95
CA LEU A 78 -3.38 -29.89 -9.57
C LEU A 78 -3.08 -28.63 -8.78
N ASN A 79 -4.13 -27.95 -8.32
CA ASN A 79 -4.00 -26.76 -7.47
C ASN A 79 -4.42 -27.04 -6.03
N LEU A 80 -3.51 -27.63 -5.26
CA LEU A 80 -3.75 -28.03 -3.87
C LEU A 80 -3.26 -26.97 -2.87
N ALA A 81 -3.07 -25.72 -3.31
CA ALA A 81 -2.76 -24.61 -2.42
C ALA A 81 -3.80 -24.49 -1.30
N TYR A 82 -3.35 -24.30 -0.05
CA TYR A 82 -4.22 -24.15 1.13
C TYR A 82 -5.20 -25.31 1.34
N SER A 83 -4.85 -26.53 0.95
CA SER A 83 -5.75 -27.69 1.06
C SER A 83 -5.75 -28.35 2.44
N GLY A 84 -4.94 -27.85 3.38
CA GLY A 84 -4.86 -28.41 4.74
C GLY A 84 -4.29 -29.82 4.77
N LEU A 85 -3.43 -30.17 3.80
CA LEU A 85 -2.73 -31.46 3.78
C LEU A 85 -1.69 -31.49 4.89
N GLN A 86 -1.79 -32.48 5.79
CA GLN A 86 -0.88 -32.65 6.90
C GLN A 86 -0.25 -34.05 6.89
N GLY A 87 1.07 -34.11 6.99
CA GLY A 87 1.80 -35.37 7.10
C GLY A 87 3.02 -35.45 6.20
N LYS A 88 3.71 -36.59 6.24
CA LYS A 88 4.96 -36.75 5.52
C LYS A 88 4.72 -37.00 4.02
N PHE A 89 5.28 -36.14 3.17
CA PHE A 89 5.35 -36.36 1.74
C PHE A 89 6.47 -37.37 1.45
N HIS A 90 6.10 -38.57 0.99
CA HIS A 90 7.07 -39.62 0.69
C HIS A 90 7.54 -39.59 -0.78
N SER A 91 8.81 -39.90 -1.03
CA SER A 91 9.39 -40.00 -2.39
C SER A 91 8.78 -41.09 -3.27
N ASN A 92 8.02 -42.03 -2.70
CA ASN A 92 7.27 -43.05 -3.43
C ASN A 92 5.78 -42.68 -3.62
N SER A 93 5.43 -41.41 -3.41
CA SER A 93 4.08 -40.88 -3.63
C SER A 93 3.54 -41.24 -5.01
N SER A 94 2.25 -41.60 -5.06
CA SER A 94 1.53 -41.86 -6.30
C SER A 94 1.37 -40.62 -7.18
N LEU A 95 1.60 -39.41 -6.65
CA LEU A 95 1.61 -38.16 -7.41
C LEU A 95 2.56 -38.22 -8.62
N PHE A 96 3.71 -38.88 -8.47
CA PHE A 96 4.71 -39.00 -9.53
C PHE A 96 4.27 -39.90 -10.71
N GLN A 97 3.10 -40.55 -10.63
CA GLN A 97 2.51 -41.29 -11.75
C GLN A 97 1.83 -40.37 -12.76
N LEU A 98 1.54 -39.11 -12.40
CA LEU A 98 0.85 -38.13 -13.23
C LEU A 98 1.83 -37.40 -14.15
N SER A 99 2.44 -38.13 -15.09
CA SER A 99 3.54 -37.64 -15.95
C SER A 99 3.16 -36.48 -16.88
N ASN A 100 1.87 -36.27 -17.13
CA ASN A 100 1.34 -35.20 -18.01
C ASN A 100 1.03 -33.90 -17.27
N LEU A 101 1.37 -33.80 -15.98
CA LEU A 101 1.20 -32.56 -15.22
C LEU A 101 1.98 -31.41 -15.86
N LYS A 102 1.25 -30.32 -16.09
CA LYS A 102 1.73 -29.02 -16.55
C LYS A 102 1.79 -28.02 -15.41
N ARG A 103 0.89 -28.11 -14.43
CA ARG A 103 0.86 -27.25 -13.24
C ARG A 103 0.68 -28.07 -11.98
N LEU A 104 1.55 -27.85 -11.00
CA LEU A 104 1.47 -28.45 -9.69
C LEU A 104 1.70 -27.39 -8.62
N ASP A 105 0.68 -27.15 -7.82
CA ASP A 105 0.71 -26.21 -6.70
C ASP A 105 0.38 -26.98 -5.43
N LEU A 106 1.38 -27.11 -4.56
CA LEU A 106 1.28 -27.74 -3.24
C LEU A 106 1.45 -26.72 -2.12
N SER A 107 1.41 -25.42 -2.44
CA SER A 107 1.77 -24.34 -1.52
C SER A 107 0.84 -24.27 -0.29
N PHE A 108 1.33 -23.67 0.80
CA PHE A 108 0.56 -23.46 2.03
C PHE A 108 -0.08 -24.75 2.60
N ASN A 109 0.67 -25.85 2.60
CA ASN A 109 0.30 -27.10 3.27
C ASN A 109 1.30 -27.43 4.40
N ASN A 110 1.11 -28.53 5.11
CA ASN A 110 1.96 -28.94 6.22
C ASN A 110 2.63 -30.29 5.89
N PHE A 111 3.79 -30.23 5.23
CA PHE A 111 4.60 -31.42 4.92
C PHE A 111 5.77 -31.59 5.90
N PHE A 112 5.55 -31.33 7.20
CA PHE A 112 6.59 -31.42 8.21
C PHE A 112 7.35 -32.75 8.16
N GLY A 113 8.68 -32.69 8.29
CA GLY A 113 9.54 -33.88 8.26
C GLY A 113 9.73 -34.49 6.86
N SER A 114 9.34 -33.77 5.81
CA SER A 114 9.50 -34.18 4.41
C SER A 114 10.66 -33.45 3.73
N TYR A 115 11.28 -34.14 2.78
CA TYR A 115 12.26 -33.59 1.86
C TYR A 115 11.62 -33.40 0.49
N ILE A 116 12.07 -32.40 -0.28
CA ILE A 116 11.67 -32.28 -1.68
C ILE A 116 12.31 -33.44 -2.46
N SER A 117 11.47 -34.25 -3.10
CA SER A 117 11.92 -35.45 -3.80
C SER A 117 12.60 -35.12 -5.14
N PRO A 118 13.72 -35.77 -5.51
CA PRO A 118 14.29 -35.70 -6.86
C PRO A 118 13.29 -35.99 -7.99
N LYS A 119 12.26 -36.80 -7.70
CA LYS A 119 11.22 -37.17 -8.67
C LYS A 119 10.39 -36.00 -9.20
N PHE A 120 10.41 -34.84 -8.53
CA PHE A 120 9.81 -33.64 -9.12
C PHE A 120 10.46 -33.30 -10.49
N GLY A 121 11.74 -33.61 -10.68
CA GLY A 121 12.43 -33.44 -11.96
C GLY A 121 11.98 -34.39 -13.08
N GLU A 122 11.14 -35.39 -12.78
CA GLU A 122 10.61 -36.33 -13.77
C GLU A 122 9.38 -35.78 -14.51
N PHE A 123 8.77 -34.68 -14.02
CA PHE A 123 7.61 -34.04 -14.67
C PHE A 123 8.03 -33.23 -15.91
N SER A 124 8.40 -33.91 -16.99
CA SER A 124 8.92 -33.30 -18.23
C SER A 124 7.98 -32.31 -18.95
N SER A 125 6.70 -32.26 -18.58
CA SER A 125 5.69 -31.33 -19.10
C SER A 125 5.41 -30.15 -18.18
N LEU A 126 6.04 -30.10 -17.00
CA LEU A 126 5.74 -29.11 -15.99
C LEU A 126 6.19 -27.71 -16.43
N THR A 127 5.26 -26.79 -16.31
CA THR A 127 5.41 -25.37 -16.62
C THR A 127 5.30 -24.51 -15.36
N HIS A 128 4.64 -25.01 -14.31
CA HIS A 128 4.40 -24.31 -13.07
C HIS A 128 4.60 -25.27 -11.89
N LEU A 129 5.51 -24.92 -10.99
CA LEU A 129 5.76 -25.64 -9.75
C LEU A 129 5.77 -24.67 -8.57
N ASP A 130 4.84 -24.85 -7.64
CA ASP A 130 4.81 -24.09 -6.39
C ASP A 130 4.82 -25.05 -5.18
N LEU A 131 5.86 -24.93 -4.36
CA LEU A 131 6.06 -25.68 -3.12
C LEU A 131 6.14 -24.77 -1.90
N SER A 132 5.76 -23.50 -2.06
CA SER A 132 5.96 -22.43 -1.08
C SER A 132 5.20 -22.68 0.22
N TYR A 133 5.77 -22.22 1.33
CA TYR A 133 5.15 -22.25 2.66
C TYR A 133 4.60 -23.61 3.05
N SER A 134 5.29 -24.68 2.61
CA SER A 134 4.88 -26.06 2.84
C SER A 134 5.80 -26.83 3.79
N ILE A 135 6.69 -26.09 4.47
CA ILE A 135 7.62 -26.54 5.53
C ILE A 135 8.47 -27.78 5.18
N PHE A 136 8.79 -27.95 3.89
CA PHE A 136 9.82 -28.89 3.45
C PHE A 136 11.17 -28.52 4.09
N THR A 137 12.01 -29.53 4.28
CA THR A 137 13.36 -29.36 4.85
C THR A 137 14.40 -30.05 3.98
N GLY A 138 15.67 -29.88 4.30
CA GLY A 138 16.81 -30.48 3.63
C GLY A 138 17.30 -29.71 2.40
N LEU A 139 17.86 -30.45 1.45
CA LEU A 139 18.42 -29.88 0.22
C LEU A 139 17.37 -29.81 -0.88
N ILE A 140 17.39 -28.71 -1.65
CA ILE A 140 16.68 -28.68 -2.93
C ILE A 140 17.39 -29.62 -3.92
N PRO A 141 16.68 -30.61 -4.48
CA PRO A 141 17.25 -31.56 -5.44
C PRO A 141 17.63 -30.86 -6.75
N VAL A 142 18.79 -31.22 -7.30
CA VAL A 142 19.30 -30.66 -8.57
C VAL A 142 18.41 -31.02 -9.75
N GLU A 143 17.64 -32.11 -9.64
CA GLU A 143 16.71 -32.61 -10.65
C GLU A 143 15.60 -31.61 -11.00
N ILE A 144 15.28 -30.64 -10.14
CA ILE A 144 14.37 -29.53 -10.49
C ILE A 144 14.91 -28.73 -11.69
N SER A 145 16.24 -28.64 -11.83
CA SER A 145 16.87 -27.99 -12.99
C SER A 145 16.66 -28.73 -14.31
N TYR A 146 16.13 -29.96 -14.30
CA TYR A 146 15.83 -30.73 -15.52
C TYR A 146 14.49 -30.35 -16.14
N LEU A 147 13.67 -29.56 -15.43
CA LEU A 147 12.35 -29.10 -15.87
C LEU A 147 12.45 -27.99 -16.93
N SER A 148 12.97 -28.32 -18.11
CA SER A 148 13.28 -27.37 -19.18
C SER A 148 12.10 -26.51 -19.69
N LYS A 149 10.85 -26.92 -19.43
CA LYS A 149 9.62 -26.19 -19.81
C LYS A 149 9.08 -25.29 -18.69
N LEU A 150 9.77 -25.23 -17.55
CA LEU A 150 9.29 -24.51 -16.39
C LEU A 150 9.30 -22.99 -16.65
N HIS A 151 8.14 -22.37 -16.47
CA HIS A 151 7.91 -20.94 -16.56
C HIS A 151 7.81 -20.30 -15.18
N ILE A 152 7.24 -21.00 -14.20
CA ILE A 152 7.10 -20.51 -12.83
C ILE A 152 7.68 -21.53 -11.86
N LEU A 153 8.60 -21.08 -11.02
CA LEU A 153 9.11 -21.81 -9.88
C LEU A 153 8.99 -20.95 -8.62
N SER A 154 8.24 -21.43 -7.64
CA SER A 154 8.21 -20.82 -6.31
C SER A 154 8.51 -21.86 -5.24
N ILE A 155 9.55 -21.59 -4.45
CA ILE A 155 9.91 -22.37 -3.28
C ILE A 155 10.29 -21.39 -2.18
N GLN A 156 9.38 -21.19 -1.23
CA GLN A 156 9.58 -20.30 -0.08
C GLN A 156 9.35 -21.06 1.23
N THR A 157 9.99 -20.62 2.31
CA THR A 157 9.82 -21.25 3.62
C THR A 157 9.92 -20.22 4.75
N TYR A 158 9.22 -20.48 5.86
CA TYR A 158 9.40 -19.75 7.12
C TYR A 158 10.42 -20.42 8.05
N SER A 159 10.99 -21.56 7.65
CA SER A 159 11.90 -22.36 8.46
C SER A 159 13.29 -22.45 7.83
N ASP A 160 14.34 -22.43 8.67
CA ASP A 160 15.75 -22.52 8.27
C ASP A 160 16.15 -23.89 7.69
N GLY A 161 15.18 -24.79 7.50
CA GLY A 161 15.43 -26.18 7.16
C GLY A 161 15.76 -26.42 5.69
N LEU A 162 15.38 -25.52 4.77
CA LEU A 162 15.50 -25.74 3.33
C LEU A 162 16.64 -24.88 2.74
N ARG A 163 17.57 -25.52 2.04
CA ARG A 163 18.75 -24.84 1.46
C ARG A 163 19.14 -25.41 0.10
N PHE A 164 19.86 -24.63 -0.69
CA PHE A 164 20.50 -25.16 -1.91
C PHE A 164 21.77 -25.91 -1.58
N GLY A 165 22.04 -26.98 -2.34
CA GLY A 165 23.37 -27.61 -2.35
C GLY A 165 24.39 -26.73 -3.10
N PRO A 166 25.70 -26.96 -2.90
CA PRO A 166 26.74 -26.28 -3.66
C PRO A 166 26.48 -26.41 -5.17
N HIS A 167 26.47 -25.29 -5.90
CA HIS A 167 26.21 -25.21 -7.36
C HIS A 167 24.77 -25.49 -7.83
N ASN A 168 23.85 -25.99 -6.99
CA ASN A 168 22.49 -26.30 -7.44
C ASN A 168 21.73 -25.05 -7.94
N PHE A 169 21.90 -23.91 -7.27
CA PHE A 169 21.29 -22.64 -7.67
C PHE A 169 21.79 -22.16 -9.04
N GLU A 170 23.11 -22.27 -9.27
CA GLU A 170 23.73 -21.91 -10.55
C GLU A 170 23.21 -22.79 -11.69
N LEU A 171 23.14 -24.11 -11.49
CA LEU A 171 22.60 -25.05 -12.47
C LEU A 171 21.13 -24.79 -12.76
N LEU A 172 20.34 -24.49 -11.74
CA LEU A 172 18.93 -24.17 -11.86
C LEU A 172 18.73 -22.94 -12.77
N LEU A 173 19.42 -21.84 -12.49
CA LEU A 173 19.30 -20.61 -13.28
C LEU A 173 19.82 -20.77 -14.72
N LYS A 174 20.86 -21.59 -14.94
CA LYS A 174 21.40 -21.87 -16.28
C LYS A 174 20.47 -22.75 -17.12
N ASN A 175 19.86 -23.78 -16.52
CA ASN A 175 19.11 -24.80 -17.25
C ASN A 175 17.65 -24.40 -17.48
N LEU A 176 17.03 -23.66 -16.56
CA LEU A 176 15.63 -23.23 -16.67
C LEU A 176 15.51 -22.01 -17.59
N THR A 177 15.76 -22.23 -18.88
CA THR A 177 15.86 -21.16 -19.89
C THR A 177 14.51 -20.52 -20.25
N GLN A 178 13.38 -21.15 -19.93
CA GLN A 178 12.03 -20.63 -20.20
C GLN A 178 11.39 -19.93 -18.99
N LEU A 179 12.15 -19.78 -17.89
CA LEU A 179 11.64 -19.23 -16.64
C LEU A 179 11.21 -17.78 -16.80
N ARG A 180 10.01 -17.48 -16.33
CA ARG A 180 9.38 -16.16 -16.29
C ARG A 180 9.32 -15.64 -14.87
N GLU A 181 8.99 -16.52 -13.92
CA GLU A 181 8.90 -16.18 -12.51
C GLU A 181 9.75 -17.13 -11.68
N LEU A 182 10.63 -16.55 -10.89
CA LEU A 182 11.38 -17.24 -9.85
C LEU A 182 11.16 -16.53 -8.53
N ASN A 183 10.59 -17.25 -7.56
CA ASN A 183 10.54 -16.80 -6.17
C ASN A 183 11.21 -17.84 -5.27
N LEU A 184 12.31 -17.42 -4.63
CA LEU A 184 13.04 -18.20 -3.64
C LEU A 184 13.25 -17.38 -2.36
N ASP A 185 12.29 -16.52 -2.01
CA ASP A 185 12.39 -15.65 -0.84
C ASP A 185 12.63 -16.46 0.45
N HIS A 186 13.48 -15.92 1.31
CA HIS A 186 13.89 -16.46 2.61
C HIS A 186 14.57 -17.84 2.53
N MET A 187 15.13 -18.21 1.37
CA MET A 187 15.88 -19.45 1.19
C MET A 187 17.38 -19.27 1.44
N ASN A 188 18.03 -20.19 2.15
CA ASN A 188 19.49 -20.21 2.22
C ASN A 188 20.09 -20.69 0.88
N ILE A 189 20.42 -19.73 -0.01
CA ILE A 189 21.08 -19.96 -1.29
C ILE A 189 22.60 -19.87 -1.13
N SER A 190 23.09 -18.84 -0.41
CA SER A 190 24.52 -18.61 -0.15
C SER A 190 25.37 -18.77 -1.42
N SER A 191 25.02 -18.05 -2.49
CA SER A 191 25.66 -18.14 -3.81
C SER A 191 25.68 -16.80 -4.54
N THR A 192 26.37 -16.74 -5.69
CA THR A 192 26.33 -15.60 -6.61
C THR A 192 25.24 -15.80 -7.67
N ILE A 193 24.75 -14.71 -8.26
CA ILE A 193 23.88 -14.79 -9.44
C ILE A 193 24.74 -15.06 -10.68
N PRO A 194 24.50 -16.14 -11.46
CA PRO A 194 25.28 -16.45 -12.64
C PRO A 194 25.06 -15.45 -13.77
N LEU A 195 26.04 -15.36 -14.68
CA LEU A 195 25.97 -14.46 -15.86
C LEU A 195 24.90 -14.86 -16.88
N ASN A 196 24.49 -16.14 -16.90
CA ASN A 196 23.55 -16.68 -17.88
C ASN A 196 22.34 -17.26 -17.17
N PHE A 197 21.18 -16.66 -17.41
CA PHE A 197 19.87 -17.13 -16.97
C PHE A 197 18.80 -16.66 -17.97
N SER A 198 17.56 -17.11 -17.77
CA SER A 198 16.46 -16.88 -18.72
C SER A 198 16.27 -15.41 -19.07
N SER A 199 16.15 -15.12 -20.38
CA SER A 199 15.78 -13.80 -20.90
C SER A 199 14.28 -13.52 -20.83
N TYR A 200 13.47 -14.51 -20.45
CA TYR A 200 12.01 -14.40 -20.36
C TYR A 200 11.53 -13.97 -18.97
N LEU A 201 12.44 -13.76 -18.02
CA LEU A 201 12.10 -13.35 -16.66
C LEU A 201 11.28 -12.06 -16.65
N THR A 202 10.12 -12.15 -16.01
CA THR A 202 9.24 -11.05 -15.63
C THR A 202 9.37 -10.75 -14.13
N THR A 203 9.59 -11.78 -13.31
CA THR A 203 9.63 -11.66 -11.85
C THR A 203 10.83 -12.41 -11.29
N LEU A 204 11.66 -11.71 -10.51
CA LEU A 204 12.78 -12.30 -9.77
C LEU A 204 12.74 -11.83 -8.32
N HIS A 205 12.47 -12.79 -7.42
CA HIS A 205 12.32 -12.60 -5.99
C HIS A 205 13.34 -13.48 -5.27
N LEU A 206 14.32 -12.85 -4.62
CA LEU A 206 15.41 -13.50 -3.88
C LEU A 206 15.65 -12.79 -2.53
N VAL A 207 14.58 -12.42 -1.83
CA VAL A 207 14.62 -11.73 -0.54
C VAL A 207 15.32 -12.57 0.52
N ASP A 208 16.24 -11.98 1.29
CA ASP A 208 16.90 -12.66 2.42
C ASP A 208 17.49 -14.04 2.06
N THR A 209 18.19 -14.13 0.91
CA THR A 209 18.70 -15.41 0.38
C THR A 209 20.19 -15.66 0.61
N GLN A 210 20.85 -14.77 1.34
CA GLN A 210 22.31 -14.79 1.58
C GLN A 210 23.12 -14.69 0.27
N LEU A 211 22.59 -14.00 -0.74
CA LEU A 211 23.33 -13.75 -1.97
C LEU A 211 24.55 -12.87 -1.69
N TYR A 212 25.64 -13.17 -2.38
CA TYR A 212 26.87 -12.40 -2.33
C TYR A 212 27.46 -12.15 -3.71
N GLY A 213 28.52 -11.35 -3.77
CA GLY A 213 29.22 -11.04 -5.02
C GLY A 213 28.62 -9.81 -5.70
N ILE A 214 28.68 -9.75 -7.03
CA ILE A 214 28.25 -8.58 -7.81
C ILE A 214 27.02 -8.96 -8.63
N LEU A 215 25.99 -8.12 -8.64
CA LEU A 215 24.84 -8.27 -9.53
C LEU A 215 25.28 -8.19 -11.00
N PRO A 216 25.02 -9.22 -11.83
CA PRO A 216 25.37 -9.18 -13.25
C PRO A 216 24.65 -8.07 -14.01
N GLU A 217 25.39 -7.32 -14.85
CA GLU A 217 24.79 -6.28 -15.72
C GLU A 217 23.72 -6.82 -16.67
N ARG A 218 23.72 -8.13 -16.94
CA ARG A 218 22.68 -8.79 -17.73
C ARG A 218 21.27 -8.52 -17.20
N VAL A 219 21.10 -8.33 -15.89
CA VAL A 219 19.79 -7.98 -15.29
C VAL A 219 19.23 -6.69 -15.90
N LEU A 220 20.10 -5.75 -16.27
CA LEU A 220 19.74 -4.48 -16.91
C LEU A 220 19.20 -4.67 -18.34
N HIS A 221 19.53 -5.80 -18.97
CA HIS A 221 19.19 -6.10 -20.37
C HIS A 221 17.92 -6.93 -20.53
N LEU A 222 17.29 -7.37 -19.43
CA LEU A 222 16.03 -8.11 -19.46
C LEU A 222 14.90 -7.17 -19.90
N SER A 223 14.32 -7.40 -21.08
CA SER A 223 13.30 -6.49 -21.64
C SER A 223 11.92 -6.66 -21.02
N ASN A 224 11.65 -7.82 -20.43
CA ASN A 224 10.33 -8.19 -19.91
C ASN A 224 10.26 -8.11 -18.37
N LEU A 225 11.34 -7.69 -17.69
CA LEU A 225 11.38 -7.67 -16.24
C LEU A 225 10.39 -6.63 -15.70
N GLU A 226 9.46 -7.08 -14.87
CA GLU A 226 8.42 -6.28 -14.22
C GLU A 226 8.72 -6.08 -12.74
N THR A 227 9.24 -7.12 -12.07
CA THR A 227 9.55 -7.07 -10.63
C THR A 227 10.94 -7.65 -10.39
N LEU A 228 11.77 -6.87 -9.70
CA LEU A 228 13.05 -7.30 -9.15
C LEU A 228 13.10 -6.98 -7.67
N ASP A 229 13.17 -8.04 -6.85
CA ASP A 229 13.35 -7.93 -5.41
C ASP A 229 14.56 -8.76 -4.98
N LEU A 230 15.61 -8.05 -4.55
CA LEU A 230 16.85 -8.63 -4.03
C LEU A 230 17.10 -8.18 -2.59
N SER A 231 16.05 -7.71 -1.90
CA SER A 231 16.17 -7.13 -0.57
C SER A 231 16.74 -8.11 0.45
N GLY A 232 17.38 -7.59 1.50
CA GLY A 232 17.92 -8.43 2.58
C GLY A 232 19.18 -9.22 2.21
N ASN A 233 19.92 -8.78 1.18
CA ASN A 233 21.19 -9.41 0.78
C ASN A 233 22.38 -8.44 0.98
N PRO A 234 22.85 -8.21 2.23
CA PRO A 234 23.86 -7.19 2.52
C PRO A 234 25.25 -7.49 1.92
N GLN A 235 25.54 -8.75 1.57
CA GLN A 235 26.78 -9.14 0.90
C GLN A 235 26.71 -9.04 -0.63
N LEU A 236 25.52 -8.79 -1.19
CA LEU A 236 25.34 -8.56 -2.61
C LEU A 236 25.69 -7.10 -2.95
N THR A 237 26.66 -6.93 -3.82
CA THR A 237 27.08 -5.63 -4.34
C THR A 237 26.32 -5.30 -5.61
N VAL A 238 25.62 -4.17 -5.63
CA VAL A 238 24.95 -3.66 -6.83
C VAL A 238 25.74 -2.46 -7.34
N ARG A 239 26.12 -2.49 -8.62
CA ARG A 239 26.75 -1.37 -9.29
C ARG A 239 25.77 -0.78 -10.28
N PHE A 240 25.27 0.41 -10.00
CA PHE A 240 24.37 1.07 -10.92
C PHE A 240 25.13 1.56 -12.17
N SER A 241 24.68 1.09 -13.33
CA SER A 241 25.22 1.54 -14.62
C SER A 241 24.57 2.86 -15.05
N THR A 242 25.31 3.66 -15.81
CA THR A 242 24.80 4.88 -16.46
C THR A 242 23.99 4.56 -17.73
N THR A 243 23.98 3.30 -18.18
CA THR A 243 23.19 2.86 -19.33
C THR A 243 21.70 2.75 -19.00
N LYS A 244 20.86 2.91 -20.03
CA LYS A 244 19.41 2.72 -19.92
C LYS A 244 19.08 1.23 -19.79
N TRP A 245 18.14 0.91 -18.90
CA TRP A 245 17.64 -0.45 -18.72
C TRP A 245 16.68 -0.82 -19.87
N ASN A 246 16.80 -2.04 -20.39
CA ASN A 246 15.89 -2.53 -21.42
C ASN A 246 14.46 -2.71 -20.89
N SER A 247 14.30 -2.98 -19.59
CA SER A 247 13.02 -3.02 -18.88
C SER A 247 12.41 -1.65 -18.57
N SER A 248 12.92 -0.56 -19.16
CA SER A 248 12.43 0.81 -18.92
C SER A 248 10.92 1.01 -19.03
N SER A 249 10.24 0.22 -19.86
CA SER A 249 8.79 0.25 -20.05
C SER A 249 8.04 -0.88 -19.34
N SER A 250 8.72 -1.85 -18.73
CA SER A 250 8.09 -3.00 -18.07
C SER A 250 8.28 -2.99 -16.56
N LEU A 251 9.42 -2.50 -16.04
CA LEU A 251 9.78 -2.57 -14.62
C LEU A 251 8.82 -1.71 -13.78
N GLN A 252 8.06 -2.38 -12.92
CA GLN A 252 7.08 -1.80 -12.01
C GLN A 252 7.61 -1.75 -10.57
N MET A 253 8.45 -2.70 -10.18
CA MET A 253 9.01 -2.76 -8.83
C MET A 253 10.50 -3.07 -8.88
N LEU A 254 11.28 -2.20 -8.23
CA LEU A 254 12.68 -2.40 -7.93
C LEU A 254 12.88 -2.26 -6.42
N ASP A 255 13.16 -3.39 -5.76
CA ASP A 255 13.46 -3.44 -4.34
C ASP A 255 14.87 -4.00 -4.12
N LEU A 256 15.72 -3.14 -3.56
CA LEU A 256 17.10 -3.41 -3.22
C LEU A 256 17.36 -3.09 -1.75
N TYR A 257 16.32 -3.07 -0.89
CA TYR A 257 16.49 -2.78 0.53
C TYR A 257 17.62 -3.61 1.16
N SER A 258 18.52 -2.96 1.88
CA SER A 258 19.62 -3.63 2.59
C SER A 258 20.57 -4.44 1.68
N VAL A 259 20.85 -3.97 0.45
CA VAL A 259 21.96 -4.46 -0.39
C VAL A 259 23.12 -3.48 -0.41
N ASN A 260 24.33 -3.90 -0.78
CA ASN A 260 25.47 -2.99 -0.89
C ASN A 260 25.51 -2.28 -2.26
N ALA A 261 24.68 -1.27 -2.46
CA ALA A 261 24.68 -0.46 -3.68
C ALA A 261 25.65 0.72 -3.54
N THR A 262 26.93 0.51 -3.86
CA THR A 262 27.93 1.58 -3.75
C THR A 262 27.81 2.58 -4.90
N GLY A 263 27.91 3.88 -4.58
CA GLY A 263 27.92 4.96 -5.56
C GLY A 263 26.70 5.85 -5.52
N ARG A 264 26.33 6.42 -6.67
CA ARG A 264 25.22 7.37 -6.83
C ARG A 264 24.05 6.72 -7.56
N ILE A 265 22.85 7.23 -7.34
CA ILE A 265 21.68 6.89 -8.17
C ILE A 265 21.91 7.47 -9.58
N PRO A 266 21.88 6.68 -10.66
CA PRO A 266 22.18 7.17 -12.01
C PRO A 266 20.98 7.90 -12.62
N GLU A 267 21.24 8.89 -13.50
CA GLU A 267 20.19 9.59 -14.24
C GLU A 267 19.34 8.65 -15.12
N SER A 268 19.91 7.50 -15.53
CA SER A 268 19.23 6.49 -16.33
C SER A 268 17.96 5.95 -15.67
N PHE A 269 17.84 6.00 -14.34
CA PHE A 269 16.63 5.58 -13.61
C PHE A 269 15.40 6.42 -13.97
N GLY A 270 15.57 7.67 -14.42
CA GLY A 270 14.46 8.49 -14.92
C GLY A 270 13.79 7.94 -16.18
N HIS A 271 14.37 6.92 -16.82
CA HIS A 271 13.75 6.24 -17.96
C HIS A 271 12.84 5.08 -17.54
N LEU A 272 12.82 4.67 -16.26
CA LEU A 272 11.99 3.58 -15.74
C LEU A 272 10.53 4.04 -15.57
N THR A 273 9.90 4.45 -16.68
CA THR A 273 8.60 5.15 -16.69
C THR A 273 7.41 4.33 -16.17
N SER A 274 7.54 3.00 -16.12
CA SER A 274 6.53 2.09 -15.55
C SER A 274 6.67 1.84 -14.05
N LEU A 275 7.73 2.38 -13.43
CA LEU A 275 8.07 2.12 -12.04
C LEU A 275 6.99 2.68 -11.10
N ARG A 276 6.51 1.82 -10.21
CA ARG A 276 5.54 2.12 -9.15
C ARG A 276 6.19 2.05 -7.77
N LYS A 277 7.14 1.15 -7.57
CA LYS A 277 7.84 0.98 -6.30
C LYS A 277 9.35 1.03 -6.54
N LEU A 278 10.02 1.95 -5.86
CA LEU A 278 11.47 2.06 -5.83
C LEU A 278 11.94 2.09 -4.38
N ILE A 279 12.55 1.00 -3.95
CA ILE A 279 13.06 0.84 -2.58
C ILE A 279 14.58 0.64 -2.68
N LEU A 280 15.33 1.65 -2.28
CA LEU A 280 16.80 1.67 -2.21
C LEU A 280 17.26 2.03 -0.79
N ALA A 281 16.45 1.71 0.22
CA ALA A 281 16.77 2.00 1.61
C ALA A 281 17.92 1.12 2.13
N SER A 282 18.71 1.63 3.07
CA SER A 282 19.85 0.90 3.67
C SER A 282 20.87 0.40 2.63
N CYS A 283 21.16 1.19 1.60
CA CYS A 283 21.95 0.75 0.43
C CYS A 283 23.40 1.26 0.39
N ASN A 284 23.83 2.11 1.33
CA ASN A 284 25.12 2.81 1.31
C ASN A 284 25.30 3.74 0.09
N LEU A 285 24.19 4.29 -0.43
CA LEU A 285 24.19 5.23 -1.54
C LEU A 285 24.67 6.61 -1.11
N SER A 286 25.30 7.35 -2.01
CA SER A 286 25.82 8.70 -1.76
C SER A 286 25.54 9.67 -2.91
N GLY A 287 25.78 10.96 -2.69
CA GLY A 287 25.60 12.01 -3.68
C GLY A 287 24.13 12.37 -3.93
N PHE A 288 23.89 13.17 -4.97
CA PHE A 288 22.59 13.78 -5.26
C PHE A 288 21.59 12.79 -5.85
N ILE A 289 20.30 12.99 -5.57
CA ILE A 289 19.22 12.34 -6.32
C ILE A 289 19.10 13.01 -7.71
N PRO A 290 19.19 12.24 -8.81
CA PRO A 290 19.17 12.82 -10.15
C PRO A 290 17.78 13.36 -10.51
N LYS A 291 17.73 14.55 -11.12
CA LYS A 291 16.46 15.22 -11.52
C LYS A 291 15.51 14.34 -12.33
N PRO A 292 15.97 13.53 -13.30
CA PRO A 292 15.07 12.63 -14.04
C PRO A 292 14.28 11.64 -13.17
N LEU A 293 14.77 11.29 -11.98
CA LEU A 293 14.05 10.39 -11.06
C LEU A 293 12.74 11.02 -10.58
N TRP A 294 12.72 12.34 -10.40
CA TRP A 294 11.54 13.11 -10.00
C TRP A 294 10.43 13.13 -11.05
N ASN A 295 10.75 12.81 -12.31
CA ASN A 295 9.78 12.79 -13.41
C ASN A 295 9.00 11.47 -13.52
N LEU A 296 9.25 10.48 -12.65
CA LEU A 296 8.59 9.18 -12.70
C LEU A 296 7.15 9.24 -12.15
N THR A 297 6.19 9.77 -12.94
CA THR A 297 4.80 10.04 -12.52
C THR A 297 3.99 8.82 -12.03
N ASN A 298 4.47 7.59 -12.25
CA ASN A 298 3.80 6.37 -11.83
C ASN A 298 4.20 5.87 -10.43
N ILE A 299 5.18 6.51 -9.78
CA ILE A 299 5.66 6.09 -8.46
C ILE A 299 4.56 6.21 -7.41
N GLU A 300 4.34 5.11 -6.70
CA GLU A 300 3.42 4.94 -5.57
C GLU A 300 4.19 4.76 -4.25
N ALA A 301 5.38 4.16 -4.28
CA ALA A 301 6.24 4.02 -3.11
C ALA A 301 7.70 4.35 -3.46
N LEU A 302 8.31 5.26 -2.71
CA LEU A 302 9.72 5.63 -2.81
C LEU A 302 10.36 5.57 -1.42
N ALA A 303 11.34 4.69 -1.24
CA ALA A 303 12.12 4.59 -0.01
C ALA A 303 13.61 4.71 -0.33
N LEU A 304 14.24 5.77 0.19
CA LEU A 304 15.67 6.06 0.03
C LEU A 304 16.34 6.29 1.39
N ASP A 305 15.65 5.95 2.48
CA ASP A 305 16.14 6.11 3.84
C ASP A 305 17.40 5.30 4.16
N ASP A 306 18.08 5.66 5.25
CA ASP A 306 19.30 4.99 5.71
C ASP A 306 20.41 4.94 4.65
N ASN A 307 20.76 6.10 4.08
CA ASN A 307 21.81 6.25 3.08
C ASN A 307 22.69 7.49 3.40
N HIS A 308 23.59 7.83 2.47
CA HIS A 308 24.44 9.02 2.51
C HIS A 308 24.09 10.00 1.38
N LEU A 309 22.82 10.05 0.95
CA LEU A 309 22.38 10.92 -0.14
C LEU A 309 22.45 12.39 0.28
N GLU A 310 22.82 13.24 -0.68
CA GLU A 310 23.15 14.65 -0.48
C GLU A 310 22.28 15.57 -1.36
N GLY A 311 22.39 16.88 -1.11
CA GLY A 311 21.75 17.91 -1.93
C GLY A 311 20.28 18.20 -1.63
N PRO A 312 19.66 19.11 -2.42
CA PRO A 312 18.33 19.60 -2.12
C PRO A 312 17.25 18.58 -2.47
N ILE A 313 16.32 18.40 -1.53
CA ILE A 313 15.06 17.69 -1.71
C ILE A 313 14.13 18.63 -2.51
N SER A 314 14.05 18.43 -3.83
CA SER A 314 13.25 19.25 -4.75
C SER A 314 12.38 18.39 -5.67
N ASP A 315 11.25 18.94 -6.12
CA ASP A 315 10.42 18.41 -7.21
C ASP A 315 9.67 17.06 -7.01
N PHE A 316 9.39 16.64 -5.76
CA PHE A 316 8.49 15.49 -5.48
C PHE A 316 7.04 15.67 -5.97
N PHE A 317 6.67 16.92 -6.29
CA PHE A 317 5.31 17.36 -6.64
C PHE A 317 4.76 16.76 -7.94
N ILE A 318 5.58 16.04 -8.71
CA ILE A 318 5.19 15.37 -9.96
C ILE A 318 4.60 13.98 -9.69
N PHE A 319 4.80 13.41 -8.50
CA PHE A 319 4.29 12.10 -8.15
C PHE A 319 2.83 12.13 -7.69
N GLY A 320 1.90 12.38 -8.60
CA GLY A 320 0.46 12.39 -8.30
C GLY A 320 -0.13 11.05 -7.81
N LYS A 321 0.69 9.99 -7.73
CA LYS A 321 0.32 8.65 -7.23
C LYS A 321 1.06 8.23 -5.96
N LEU A 322 1.94 9.06 -5.41
CA LEU A 322 2.80 8.70 -4.28
C LEU A 322 1.98 8.46 -3.02
N ARG A 323 2.09 7.27 -2.44
CA ARG A 323 1.41 6.84 -1.22
C ARG A 323 2.36 6.64 -0.05
N TRP A 324 3.61 6.32 -0.35
CA TRP A 324 4.65 6.11 0.65
C TRP A 324 5.95 6.79 0.20
N LEU A 325 6.47 7.69 1.04
CA LEU A 325 7.77 8.30 0.89
C LEU A 325 8.59 8.11 2.17
N SER A 326 9.81 7.62 2.02
CA SER A 326 10.78 7.51 3.12
C SER A 326 12.13 8.02 2.65
N LEU A 327 12.68 9.00 3.37
CA LEU A 327 13.95 9.69 3.04
C LEU A 327 14.82 9.92 4.29
N GLU A 328 14.44 9.33 5.43
CA GLU A 328 15.11 9.56 6.71
C GLU A 328 16.56 9.07 6.73
N ASN A 329 17.35 9.53 7.70
CA ASN A 329 18.75 9.14 7.88
C ASN A 329 19.60 9.26 6.59
N ASN A 330 19.70 10.49 6.06
CA ASN A 330 20.51 10.87 4.89
C ASN A 330 21.23 12.21 5.16
N ASN A 331 22.05 12.67 4.22
CA ASN A 331 22.91 13.86 4.33
C ASN A 331 22.46 15.02 3.41
N PHE A 332 21.15 15.18 3.17
CA PHE A 332 20.60 16.16 2.24
C PHE A 332 20.95 17.61 2.65
N ASP A 333 21.54 18.35 1.70
CA ASP A 333 21.92 19.75 1.83
C ASP A 333 20.79 20.64 1.32
N GLY A 334 20.09 21.32 2.21
CA GLY A 334 19.06 22.28 1.81
C GLY A 334 17.74 22.06 2.54
N GLN A 335 17.53 22.93 3.52
CA GLN A 335 16.35 23.77 3.67
C GLN A 335 15.16 23.38 2.77
N LEU A 336 14.40 22.36 3.17
CA LEU A 336 13.14 22.00 2.51
C LEU A 336 12.18 23.19 2.66
N GLU A 337 11.97 23.99 1.61
CA GLU A 337 11.16 25.23 1.69
C GLU A 337 9.66 24.96 1.51
N LEU A 338 9.30 23.92 0.78
CA LEU A 338 7.90 23.54 0.56
C LEU A 338 7.76 22.02 0.64
N LEU A 339 6.80 21.56 1.45
CA LEU A 339 6.39 20.18 1.57
C LEU A 339 4.88 20.13 1.30
N ASP A 340 4.46 19.45 0.24
CA ASP A 340 3.04 19.27 -0.11
C ASP A 340 2.75 17.79 -0.35
N PHE A 341 1.98 17.19 0.55
CA PHE A 341 1.41 15.85 0.45
C PHE A 341 -0.11 15.86 0.41
N SER A 342 -0.73 16.97 0.02
CA SER A 342 -2.18 17.04 -0.02
C SER A 342 -2.82 16.06 -0.99
N PHE A 343 -4.09 15.69 -0.74
CA PHE A 343 -4.90 14.79 -1.57
C PHE A 343 -4.35 13.37 -1.68
N ASN A 344 -3.91 12.82 -0.54
CA ASN A 344 -3.46 11.44 -0.45
C ASN A 344 -4.31 10.65 0.55
N PHE A 345 -3.99 9.36 0.72
CA PHE A 345 -4.62 8.49 1.71
C PHE A 345 -3.71 8.25 2.92
N LEU A 346 -2.81 9.21 3.24
CA LEU A 346 -1.82 9.03 4.31
C LEU A 346 -2.52 8.84 5.67
N THR A 347 -2.14 7.81 6.41
CA THR A 347 -2.70 7.46 7.74
C THR A 347 -1.63 7.53 8.83
N GLY A 348 -2.05 7.57 10.10
CA GLY A 348 -1.14 7.58 11.24
C GLY A 348 -0.69 8.99 11.65
N PRO A 349 0.11 9.11 12.74
CA PRO A 349 0.55 10.40 13.25
C PRO A 349 1.72 10.99 12.45
N ILE A 350 1.86 12.32 12.49
CA ILE A 350 3.09 12.96 12.01
C ILE A 350 4.24 12.57 12.97
N PRO A 351 5.41 12.15 12.46
CA PRO A 351 6.56 11.79 13.29
C PRO A 351 6.98 12.91 14.24
N SER A 352 7.33 12.56 15.48
CA SER A 352 7.68 13.53 16.52
C SER A 352 9.11 14.05 16.44
N ASN A 353 9.98 13.46 15.63
CA ASN A 353 11.43 13.70 15.66
C ASN A 353 12.02 14.08 14.28
N VAL A 354 11.68 15.28 13.78
CA VAL A 354 12.23 15.81 12.53
C VAL A 354 12.91 17.14 12.80
N SER A 355 14.23 17.11 13.08
CA SER A 355 15.01 18.30 13.44
C SER A 355 15.56 19.09 12.22
N ALA A 356 15.42 18.55 11.00
CA ALA A 356 16.11 19.03 9.80
C ALA A 356 15.39 20.14 9.00
N MET A 357 14.15 20.52 9.33
CA MET A 357 13.29 21.36 8.47
C MET A 357 13.23 22.86 8.86
N GLN A 358 14.28 23.43 9.45
CA GLN A 358 14.26 24.81 10.02
C GLN A 358 13.90 25.93 9.03
N ASN A 359 13.97 25.67 7.73
CA ASN A 359 13.75 26.66 6.69
C ASN A 359 12.49 26.42 5.85
N LEU A 360 11.63 25.51 6.31
CA LEU A 360 10.34 25.24 5.71
C LEU A 360 9.48 26.49 5.69
N GLN A 361 9.08 26.91 4.50
CA GLN A 361 8.23 28.06 4.22
C GLN A 361 6.79 27.62 3.96
N SER A 362 6.52 26.43 3.43
CA SER A 362 5.17 25.94 3.21
C SER A 362 5.03 24.47 3.55
N LEU A 363 4.09 24.12 4.42
CA LEU A 363 3.75 22.75 4.78
C LEU A 363 2.27 22.48 4.48
N ILE A 364 1.98 21.61 3.53
CA ILE A 364 0.64 21.31 3.04
C ILE A 364 0.45 19.78 3.15
N LEU A 365 -0.41 19.33 4.04
CA LEU A 365 -0.74 17.92 4.27
C LEU A 365 -2.25 17.66 4.12
N SER A 366 -2.98 18.58 3.49
CA SER A 366 -4.44 18.59 3.51
C SER A 366 -5.10 17.44 2.74
N SER A 367 -6.34 17.08 3.07
CA SER A 367 -7.07 15.98 2.41
C SER A 367 -6.34 14.64 2.51
N ASN A 368 -6.14 14.17 3.74
CA ASN A 368 -5.51 12.90 4.09
C ASN A 368 -6.27 12.21 5.25
N HIS A 369 -5.75 11.08 5.74
CA HIS A 369 -6.27 10.33 6.90
C HIS A 369 -5.33 10.41 8.13
N LEU A 370 -4.47 11.44 8.21
CA LEU A 370 -3.47 11.59 9.28
C LEU A 370 -4.16 11.84 10.62
N ASN A 371 -3.65 11.24 11.71
CA ASN A 371 -4.27 11.27 13.03
C ASN A 371 -3.28 11.67 14.15
N GLY A 372 -3.67 11.51 15.42
CA GLY A 372 -2.82 11.90 16.55
C GLY A 372 -2.72 13.41 16.76
N THR A 373 -1.70 13.87 17.47
CA THR A 373 -1.45 15.30 17.77
C THR A 373 -0.48 15.93 16.77
N ILE A 374 -0.65 17.22 16.48
CA ILE A 374 0.33 17.98 15.69
C ILE A 374 1.63 18.12 16.51
N PRO A 375 2.79 17.65 16.01
CA PRO A 375 4.05 17.75 16.74
C PRO A 375 4.50 19.20 17.02
N SER A 376 5.15 19.40 18.17
CA SER A 376 5.64 20.72 18.63
C SER A 376 6.63 21.38 17.66
N TRP A 377 7.38 20.57 16.89
CA TRP A 377 8.36 21.08 15.95
C TRP A 377 7.72 21.89 14.82
N ILE A 378 6.49 21.57 14.38
CA ILE A 378 5.75 22.32 13.34
C ILE A 378 5.49 23.75 13.80
N PHE A 379 5.10 23.92 15.06
CA PHE A 379 4.88 25.24 15.66
C PHE A 379 6.20 26.01 15.88
N SER A 380 7.33 25.31 15.94
CA SER A 380 8.65 25.88 16.20
C SER A 380 9.42 26.28 14.94
N LEU A 381 8.87 26.04 13.75
CA LEU A 381 9.52 26.37 12.47
C LEU A 381 9.64 27.90 12.29
N PRO A 382 10.86 28.46 12.22
CA PRO A 382 11.06 29.91 12.21
C PRO A 382 10.73 30.56 10.85
N SER A 383 10.86 29.81 9.75
CA SER A 383 10.69 30.32 8.37
C SER A 383 9.32 30.03 7.74
N LEU A 384 8.38 29.45 8.50
CA LEU A 384 7.10 28.98 7.97
C LEU A 384 6.18 30.14 7.56
N ARG A 385 5.75 30.14 6.31
CA ARG A 385 4.87 31.13 5.69
C ARG A 385 3.45 30.61 5.45
N GLN A 386 3.33 29.33 5.11
CA GLN A 386 2.07 28.65 4.84
C GLN A 386 2.00 27.30 5.57
N LEU A 387 0.85 27.01 6.18
CA LEU A 387 0.52 25.73 6.79
C LEU A 387 -0.90 25.32 6.37
N ASP A 388 -1.08 24.15 5.79
CA ASP A 388 -2.40 23.58 5.51
C ASP A 388 -2.46 22.11 5.95
N LEU A 389 -3.10 21.86 7.08
CA LEU A 389 -3.33 20.52 7.62
C LEU A 389 -4.81 20.11 7.50
N SER A 390 -5.57 20.80 6.65
CA SER A 390 -7.02 20.62 6.60
C SER A 390 -7.46 19.24 6.15
N ASP A 391 -8.72 18.88 6.43
CA ASP A 391 -9.33 17.65 5.91
C ASP A 391 -8.53 16.40 6.34
N ASN A 392 -8.35 16.22 7.64
CA ASN A 392 -7.58 15.14 8.30
C ASN A 392 -8.25 14.70 9.63
N HIS A 393 -7.58 13.86 10.42
CA HIS A 393 -8.04 13.37 11.73
C HIS A 393 -7.18 13.86 12.92
N PHE A 394 -6.48 15.01 12.80
CA PHE A 394 -5.65 15.54 13.89
C PHE A 394 -6.47 15.93 15.12
N SER A 395 -5.91 15.70 16.31
CA SER A 395 -6.53 15.94 17.61
C SER A 395 -5.57 16.65 18.58
N GLY A 396 -6.03 17.02 19.77
CA GLY A 396 -5.24 17.74 20.76
C GLY A 396 -5.21 19.26 20.53
N ASN A 397 -4.30 19.93 21.24
CA ASN A 397 -4.28 21.40 21.32
C ASN A 397 -3.28 22.02 20.34
N ILE A 398 -3.61 23.21 19.83
CA ILE A 398 -2.75 24.02 18.98
C ILE A 398 -1.79 24.82 19.88
N GLN A 399 -0.49 24.83 19.54
CA GLN A 399 0.52 25.64 20.22
C GLN A 399 0.79 26.95 19.46
N GLU A 400 1.43 27.91 20.12
CA GLU A 400 1.81 29.18 19.50
C GLU A 400 2.87 28.98 18.42
N PHE A 401 2.65 29.58 17.24
CA PHE A 401 3.60 29.55 16.13
C PHE A 401 4.75 30.52 16.40
N LYS A 402 5.99 30.03 16.37
CA LYS A 402 7.19 30.86 16.50
C LYS A 402 7.50 31.67 15.24
N SER A 403 7.05 31.24 14.07
CA SER A 403 7.22 32.01 12.83
C SER A 403 6.44 33.32 12.88
N LYS A 404 7.15 34.42 12.65
CA LYS A 404 6.57 35.78 12.54
C LYS A 404 6.11 36.13 11.12
N ILE A 405 6.37 35.25 10.15
CA ILE A 405 6.10 35.48 8.72
C ILE A 405 4.99 34.54 8.17
N LEU A 406 4.31 33.84 9.08
CA LEU A 406 3.20 32.93 8.79
C LEU A 406 1.95 33.72 8.40
N HIS A 407 1.55 33.63 7.13
CA HIS A 407 0.44 34.39 6.56
C HIS A 407 -0.71 33.53 6.02
N ARG A 408 -0.56 32.20 6.04
CA ARG A 408 -1.63 31.27 5.65
C ARG A 408 -1.63 30.06 6.57
N VAL A 409 -2.73 29.85 7.29
CA VAL A 409 -2.93 28.69 8.16
C VAL A 409 -4.32 28.11 7.93
N SER A 410 -4.38 26.84 7.54
CA SER A 410 -5.61 26.10 7.34
C SER A 410 -5.59 24.82 8.15
N LEU A 411 -6.52 24.71 9.11
CA LEU A 411 -6.65 23.55 10.01
C LEU A 411 -8.09 22.99 10.00
N LYS A 412 -8.91 23.41 9.02
CA LYS A 412 -10.33 23.05 8.92
C LYS A 412 -10.51 21.53 8.87
N ASN A 413 -11.68 21.04 9.25
CA ASN A 413 -12.04 19.63 9.13
C ASN A 413 -11.03 18.68 9.79
N ASN A 414 -10.72 18.95 11.06
CA ASN A 414 -9.95 18.11 11.98
C ASN A 414 -10.69 17.95 13.32
N GLN A 415 -10.07 17.26 14.29
CA GLN A 415 -10.57 17.02 15.66
C GLN A 415 -9.82 17.82 16.73
N LEU A 416 -9.21 18.96 16.36
CA LEU A 416 -8.41 19.82 17.23
C LEU A 416 -9.27 20.50 18.33
N GLN A 417 -8.66 20.73 19.48
CA GLN A 417 -9.29 21.29 20.68
C GLN A 417 -8.46 22.46 21.26
N GLY A 418 -9.02 23.18 22.23
CA GLY A 418 -8.34 24.29 22.91
C GLY A 418 -8.47 25.66 22.22
N PRO A 419 -7.95 26.72 22.86
CA PRO A 419 -8.04 28.10 22.36
C PRO A 419 -7.08 28.34 21.19
N ILE A 420 -7.44 29.27 20.29
CA ILE A 420 -6.53 29.74 19.22
C ILE A 420 -5.39 30.55 19.87
N PRO A 421 -4.11 30.24 19.61
CA PRO A 421 -2.97 30.97 20.17
C PRO A 421 -2.94 32.46 19.75
N LYS A 422 -2.54 33.32 20.69
CA LYS A 422 -2.33 34.76 20.46
C LYS A 422 -1.02 34.95 19.67
N GLY A 423 -1.09 35.45 18.44
CA GLY A 423 0.08 35.60 17.55
C GLY A 423 -0.24 35.44 16.06
N THR A 424 -1.41 34.89 15.73
CA THR A 424 -1.96 34.83 14.37
C THR A 424 -2.55 36.20 13.98
N THR A 425 -1.70 37.15 13.59
CA THR A 425 -2.13 38.53 13.30
C THR A 425 -2.92 38.65 11.99
N SER A 426 -4.14 39.18 12.13
CA SER A 426 -4.95 40.02 11.22
C SER A 426 -5.20 39.66 9.74
N ASN A 427 -4.58 38.65 9.12
CA ASN A 427 -4.91 38.23 7.74
C ASN A 427 -5.18 36.73 7.57
N ASN A 428 -5.16 35.95 8.66
CA ASN A 428 -5.25 34.51 8.60
C ASN A 428 -6.71 34.05 8.77
N SER A 429 -7.31 33.52 7.70
CA SER A 429 -8.63 32.90 7.76
C SER A 429 -8.55 31.53 8.45
N ILE A 430 -8.62 31.52 9.79
CA ILE A 430 -8.68 30.31 10.61
C ILE A 430 -10.14 29.85 10.67
N TRP A 431 -10.43 28.67 10.13
CA TRP A 431 -11.76 28.04 10.20
C TRP A 431 -11.70 26.83 11.13
N ALA A 432 -12.40 26.89 12.27
CA ALA A 432 -12.56 25.76 13.20
C ALA A 432 -14.06 25.43 13.39
N ARG A 433 -14.40 24.14 13.42
CA ARG A 433 -15.78 23.64 13.55
C ARG A 433 -16.10 23.29 15.01
N SER A 434 -17.14 23.90 15.58
CA SER A 434 -17.59 23.59 16.95
C SER A 434 -18.39 22.28 17.01
N ARG A 435 -17.99 21.35 17.91
CA ARG A 435 -18.68 20.07 18.15
C ARG A 435 -20.06 20.21 18.82
N ARG A 436 -20.42 21.36 19.41
CA ARG A 436 -21.72 21.56 20.09
C ARG A 436 -22.82 22.16 19.22
N SER A 437 -22.49 22.90 18.16
CA SER A 437 -23.49 23.66 17.38
C SER A 437 -23.47 23.42 15.87
N GLY A 438 -22.46 22.73 15.33
CA GLY A 438 -22.39 22.39 13.90
C GLY A 438 -22.25 23.57 12.92
N ARG A 439 -22.19 24.83 13.39
CA ARG A 439 -22.06 26.03 12.55
C ARG A 439 -20.60 26.47 12.37
N PHE A 440 -20.31 27.06 11.20
CA PHE A 440 -19.05 27.73 10.89
C PHE A 440 -18.99 29.10 11.60
N ILE A 441 -17.85 29.45 12.21
CA ILE A 441 -17.61 30.78 12.80
C ILE A 441 -16.45 31.44 12.05
N ASN A 442 -16.68 32.66 11.55
CA ASN A 442 -15.72 33.49 10.83
C ASN A 442 -15.16 34.57 11.76
N TYR A 443 -13.85 34.63 11.96
CA TYR A 443 -13.19 35.77 12.60
C TYR A 443 -12.63 36.70 11.53
N LYS A 444 -13.42 37.66 11.08
CA LYS A 444 -12.97 38.76 10.22
C LYS A 444 -12.67 39.97 11.12
N LEU A 445 -11.39 40.23 11.41
CA LEU A 445 -10.97 41.52 11.96
C LEU A 445 -11.05 42.55 10.84
N ALA A 446 -12.10 43.37 10.83
CA ALA A 446 -12.14 44.57 10.02
C ALA A 446 -11.07 45.54 10.52
N GLY A 447 -10.18 45.97 9.63
CA GLY A 447 -9.22 47.02 9.91
C GLY A 447 -9.92 48.35 10.17
N GLY A 448 -9.45 49.08 11.16
CA GLY A 448 -9.89 50.44 11.48
C GLY A 448 -9.16 50.97 12.71
N SER A 449 -8.29 51.94 12.48
CA SER A 449 -7.62 52.74 13.50
C SER A 449 -8.63 53.42 14.44
N HIS A 450 -8.30 53.39 15.74
CA HIS A 450 -8.97 54.01 16.91
C HIS A 450 -9.91 53.11 17.73
N GLY A 451 -9.42 52.71 18.91
CA GLY A 451 -10.15 52.77 20.19
C GLY A 451 -11.37 51.85 20.42
N LEU A 452 -11.13 50.77 21.17
CA LEU A 452 -11.93 50.27 22.33
C LEU A 452 -13.41 49.85 22.18
N ARG A 453 -13.69 48.68 22.80
CA ARG A 453 -14.96 48.19 23.44
C ARG A 453 -16.07 47.70 22.48
N LEU A 454 -16.86 46.65 22.70
CA LEU A 454 -17.29 45.87 23.87
C LEU A 454 -17.84 44.49 23.41
N TRP A 455 -18.00 43.55 24.35
CA TRP A 455 -18.73 42.30 24.15
C TRP A 455 -20.23 42.56 23.92
N THR A 456 -20.83 41.93 22.92
CA THR A 456 -22.30 41.82 22.77
C THR A 456 -22.72 40.37 22.94
N CYS A 457 -23.44 40.06 24.02
CA CYS A 457 -24.19 38.81 24.16
C CYS A 457 -25.53 38.96 23.41
N TYR A 458 -25.76 38.15 22.39
CA TYR A 458 -27.08 38.05 21.76
C TYR A 458 -27.87 36.89 22.37
N TRP A 459 -29.10 37.16 22.81
CA TRP A 459 -30.09 36.12 23.11
C TRP A 459 -31.22 36.25 22.09
N THR A 460 -31.58 35.15 21.43
CA THR A 460 -32.73 35.08 20.53
C THR A 460 -33.83 34.29 21.23
N VAL A 461 -34.90 34.95 21.68
CA VAL A 461 -36.05 34.28 22.31
C VAL A 461 -37.06 33.89 21.24
N HIS A 462 -37.28 32.59 21.05
CA HIS A 462 -38.32 32.05 20.16
C HIS A 462 -39.65 31.86 20.90
N ASN A 463 -40.31 32.95 21.29
CA ASN A 463 -41.77 33.10 21.38
C ASN A 463 -42.14 34.43 22.05
N ILE A 464 -42.78 35.33 21.29
CA ILE A 464 -43.02 36.73 21.72
C ILE A 464 -44.24 36.92 22.65
N HIS A 465 -45.10 35.92 22.84
CA HIS A 465 -46.39 36.16 23.51
C HIS A 465 -46.44 36.01 25.05
N ASN A 466 -45.45 35.40 25.71
CA ASN A 466 -45.51 35.18 27.17
C ASN A 466 -44.44 35.93 27.99
N VAL A 467 -43.60 36.76 27.36
CA VAL A 467 -42.47 37.40 28.07
C VAL A 467 -42.83 38.76 28.69
N VAL A 468 -43.96 39.37 28.29
CA VAL A 468 -44.32 40.72 28.77
C VAL A 468 -44.51 40.76 30.30
N ASN A 469 -44.86 39.63 30.93
CA ASN A 469 -45.05 39.56 32.39
C ASN A 469 -43.82 39.08 33.18
N SER A 470 -42.71 38.67 32.54
CA SER A 470 -41.51 38.21 33.26
C SER A 470 -40.39 39.27 33.34
N ILE A 471 -40.54 40.41 32.67
CA ILE A 471 -39.56 41.50 32.70
C ILE A 471 -39.72 42.38 33.96
N SER A 472 -40.85 42.28 34.66
CA SER A 472 -41.10 43.06 35.88
C SER A 472 -40.44 42.53 37.15
N SER A 473 -39.69 41.40 37.10
CA SER A 473 -39.07 40.79 38.29
C SER A 473 -37.55 40.65 38.24
N MET A 474 -36.86 41.30 37.29
CA MET A 474 -35.40 41.31 37.27
C MET A 474 -34.85 42.49 38.11
N VAL A 475 -34.21 42.16 39.22
CA VAL A 475 -33.39 43.11 40.00
C VAL A 475 -32.02 43.17 39.33
N PHE A 476 -31.60 44.36 38.90
CA PHE A 476 -30.26 44.60 38.37
C PHE A 476 -29.40 45.21 39.48
N GLU A 477 -28.20 44.68 39.73
CA GLU A 477 -27.22 45.36 40.56
C GLU A 477 -26.80 46.70 39.93
N ASP A 478 -26.49 47.66 40.80
CA ASP A 478 -26.39 49.09 40.50
C ASP A 478 -25.64 49.42 39.19
N GLY A 479 -26.34 50.13 38.29
CA GLY A 479 -25.71 50.81 37.15
C GLY A 479 -26.16 50.40 35.74
N CYS A 480 -27.11 49.47 35.59
CA CYS A 480 -27.67 49.10 34.27
C CYS A 480 -29.04 49.74 34.02
N ARG A 481 -29.28 50.25 32.80
CA ARG A 481 -30.60 50.73 32.35
C ARG A 481 -30.97 50.12 30.99
N ILE A 482 -32.28 49.87 30.78
CA ILE A 482 -32.83 49.41 29.49
C ILE A 482 -33.00 50.63 28.57
N GLY A 483 -32.28 50.63 27.44
CA GLY A 483 -32.50 51.58 26.36
C GLY A 483 -33.34 50.94 25.25
N THR A 484 -34.35 51.65 24.74
CA THR A 484 -35.07 51.28 23.52
C THR A 484 -34.53 52.12 22.36
N GLN A 485 -33.98 51.47 21.34
CA GLN A 485 -33.58 52.14 20.11
C GLN A 485 -34.53 51.68 18.99
N ASN A 486 -35.32 52.61 18.43
CA ASN A 486 -36.18 52.30 17.28
C ASN A 486 -35.33 52.42 16.01
N SER A 487 -35.15 51.31 15.28
CA SER A 487 -34.64 51.34 13.92
C SER A 487 -35.79 51.60 12.95
N TYR A 488 -35.66 52.66 12.14
CA TYR A 488 -36.46 52.84 10.92
C TYR A 488 -35.86 51.96 9.84
N GLU A 489 -36.37 50.72 9.72
CA GLU A 489 -36.56 49.93 8.50
C GLU A 489 -36.88 48.48 8.90
N ASN A 490 -38.09 48.03 8.54
CA ASN A 490 -38.77 46.77 8.88
C ASN A 490 -39.43 46.67 10.27
N GLU A 491 -40.75 46.91 10.28
CA GLU A 491 -41.67 46.56 11.37
C GLU A 491 -41.67 45.04 11.63
N LYS A 492 -40.98 44.57 12.69
CA LYS A 492 -41.42 43.48 13.61
C LYS A 492 -40.43 43.02 14.69
N ALA A 493 -39.32 43.71 14.93
CA ALA A 493 -38.46 43.41 16.09
C ALA A 493 -38.13 44.70 16.86
N GLN A 494 -38.67 44.83 18.07
CA GLN A 494 -38.15 45.80 19.05
C GLN A 494 -36.95 45.15 19.75
N GLU A 495 -35.73 45.57 19.41
CA GLU A 495 -34.55 45.26 20.20
C GLU A 495 -34.55 46.14 21.46
N LYS A 496 -34.47 45.50 22.63
CA LYS A 496 -34.18 46.18 23.90
C LYS A 496 -32.74 45.88 24.25
N THR A 497 -31.93 46.93 24.38
CA THR A 497 -30.50 46.79 24.66
C THR A 497 -30.25 47.14 26.12
N LEU A 498 -29.60 46.23 26.86
CA LEU A 498 -29.17 46.49 28.23
C LEU A 498 -27.83 47.23 28.17
N VAL A 499 -27.77 48.45 28.71
CA VAL A 499 -26.53 49.22 28.79
C VAL A 499 -26.07 49.20 30.24
N CYS A 500 -24.94 48.51 30.49
CA CYS A 500 -24.30 48.47 31.79
C CYS A 500 -22.97 49.23 31.73
N ASN A 501 -22.74 50.10 32.70
CA ASN A 501 -21.51 50.88 32.79
C ASN A 501 -20.74 50.40 34.02
N ILE A 502 -19.75 49.53 33.84
CA ILE A 502 -18.90 49.03 34.95
C ILE A 502 -17.43 49.28 34.59
N GLN A 503 -16.70 49.88 35.52
CA GLN A 503 -15.36 50.42 35.32
C GLN A 503 -14.21 49.51 35.79
N ASP A 504 -14.46 48.32 36.35
CA ASP A 504 -13.39 47.45 36.84
C ASP A 504 -13.47 45.99 36.35
N SER A 505 -12.28 45.43 36.11
CA SER A 505 -12.02 44.16 35.43
C SER A 505 -12.23 42.93 36.33
N SER A 506 -13.49 42.56 36.57
CA SER A 506 -13.86 41.25 37.12
C SER A 506 -14.69 40.47 36.09
N PRO A 507 -14.60 39.12 36.03
CA PRO A 507 -15.41 38.34 35.11
C PRO A 507 -16.89 38.37 35.53
N LEU A 508 -17.78 38.74 34.60
CA LEU A 508 -19.23 38.61 34.77
C LEU A 508 -19.59 37.12 34.80
N HIS A 509 -20.15 36.66 35.91
CA HIS A 509 -20.82 35.36 35.99
C HIS A 509 -22.33 35.54 35.78
N CYS A 510 -22.84 35.08 34.65
CA CYS A 510 -24.29 34.92 34.46
C CYS A 510 -24.72 33.57 35.03
N TRP A 511 -25.55 33.56 36.07
CA TRP A 511 -26.26 32.37 36.55
C TRP A 511 -27.74 32.50 36.22
N ASP A 512 -28.38 31.39 35.87
CA ASP A 512 -29.83 31.25 35.79
C ASP A 512 -30.28 30.50 37.05
N GLU A 513 -31.00 31.17 37.95
CA GLU A 513 -31.39 30.60 39.25
C GLU A 513 -32.55 29.60 39.17
N ASN A 514 -33.05 29.26 37.97
CA ASN A 514 -34.11 28.26 37.86
C ASN A 514 -33.93 27.33 36.64
N LYS A 515 -33.18 26.23 36.82
CA LYS A 515 -33.66 24.86 36.53
C LYS A 515 -32.64 23.76 36.84
N SER A 516 -33.09 22.81 37.65
CA SER A 516 -32.64 21.42 37.73
C SER A 516 -33.14 20.57 36.55
N PHE A 517 -32.33 19.57 36.19
CA PHE A 517 -32.39 18.56 35.11
C PHE A 517 -32.00 19.00 33.70
#